data_AF-K5Z3S1-F1
#
_entry.id   AF-K5Z3S1-F1
#
_cell.length_a   1.000
_cell.length_b   1.000
_cell.length_c   1.000
_cell.angle_alpha   90.00
_cell.angle_beta   90.00
_cell.angle_gamma   90.00
#
_symmetry.space_group_name_H-M   'P 1'
#
loop_
_entity.id
_entity.type
_entity.pdbx_description
1 polymer ?
#
loop_
_entity_poly.entity_id
_entity_poly.type
_entity_poly.pdbx_seq_one_letter_code
_entity_poly.pdbx_strand_id
1 'polypeptide(L)'
;MITTIQFKTLDDLYQFYNDAIFNGELSECIVNMSRHGGAFGFFAANRWRGDGQEKKVVHEISINPDFMNREDRDWHSTLVHEMCHLWQEDFGRPSRGGYHNSQWADKMIQVGLMPSDTGEAGGKRTGQSITHYIIPGGKFEQ
;
A
#
# COMPACT_ATOMS: atom_id res chain seq x y z
N MET A 1 -3.10 -3.52 24.13
CA MET A 1 -2.35 -4.75 23.80
C MET A 1 -2.55 -4.99 22.33
N ILE A 2 -1.48 -4.94 21.53
CA ILE A 2 -1.52 -5.44 20.16
C ILE A 2 -1.49 -6.96 20.27
N THR A 3 -2.56 -7.63 19.88
CA THR A 3 -2.71 -9.09 20.00
C THR A 3 -2.22 -9.78 18.73
N THR A 4 -1.90 -11.07 18.81
CA THR A 4 -1.61 -11.92 17.63
C THR A 4 -2.72 -11.86 16.58
N ILE A 5 -3.95 -11.58 17.02
CA ILE A 5 -5.12 -11.38 16.14
C ILE A 5 -4.88 -10.21 15.20
N GLN A 6 -4.35 -9.07 15.67
CA GLN A 6 -4.16 -7.89 14.81
C GLN A 6 -3.12 -8.11 13.72
N PHE A 7 -2.01 -8.80 14.01
CA PHE A 7 -1.03 -9.15 12.98
C PHE A 7 -1.61 -10.10 11.94
N LYS A 8 -2.37 -11.11 12.39
CA LYS A 8 -3.07 -12.01 11.47
C LYS A 8 -4.09 -11.26 10.61
N THR A 9 -4.85 -10.32 11.19
CA THR A 9 -5.82 -9.50 10.44
C THR A 9 -5.15 -8.69 9.34
N LEU A 10 -3.98 -8.09 9.58
CA LEU A 10 -3.24 -7.34 8.56
C LEU A 10 -2.72 -8.24 7.43
N ASP A 11 -2.23 -9.43 7.77
CA ASP A 11 -1.80 -10.42 6.79
C ASP A 11 -3.00 -10.95 5.97
N ASP A 12 -4.11 -11.30 6.63
CA ASP A 12 -5.35 -11.75 5.98
C ASP A 12 -5.90 -10.67 5.02
N LEU A 13 -5.85 -9.39 5.41
CA LEU A 13 -6.26 -8.27 4.55
C LEU A 13 -5.32 -8.06 3.36
N TYR A 14 -4.01 -8.18 3.57
CA TYR A 14 -3.04 -8.12 2.49
C TYR A 14 -3.31 -9.21 1.45
N GLN A 15 -3.50 -10.47 1.89
CA GLN A 15 -3.81 -11.58 1.00
C GLN A 15 -5.15 -11.36 0.28
N PHE A 16 -6.18 -10.93 1.00
CA PHE A 16 -7.48 -10.62 0.42
C PHE A 16 -7.38 -9.61 -0.72
N TYR A 17 -6.71 -8.47 -0.52
CA TYR A 17 -6.56 -7.47 -1.58
C TYR A 17 -5.61 -7.93 -2.67
N ASN A 18 -4.56 -8.70 -2.35
CA ASN A 18 -3.66 -9.25 -3.36
C ASN A 18 -4.45 -10.11 -4.35
N ASP A 19 -5.26 -11.04 -3.84
CA ASP A 19 -6.10 -11.91 -4.65
C ASP A 19 -7.17 -11.13 -5.41
N ALA A 20 -7.90 -10.24 -4.72
CA ALA A 20 -9.06 -9.57 -5.29
C ALA A 20 -8.72 -8.55 -6.38
N ILE A 21 -7.67 -7.75 -6.19
CA ILE A 21 -7.40 -6.57 -7.03
C ILE A 21 -5.98 -6.51 -7.59
N PHE A 22 -5.07 -7.42 -7.19
CA PHE A 22 -3.73 -7.59 -7.76
C PHE A 22 -3.51 -8.96 -8.42
N ASN A 23 -4.56 -9.78 -8.60
CA ASN A 23 -4.50 -11.11 -9.22
C ASN A 23 -3.58 -12.12 -8.50
N GLY A 24 -3.27 -11.91 -7.23
CA GLY A 24 -2.36 -12.76 -6.46
C GLY A 24 -0.89 -12.63 -6.88
N GLU A 25 -0.52 -11.58 -7.62
CA GLU A 25 0.82 -11.43 -8.21
C GLU A 25 1.85 -10.79 -7.28
N LEU A 26 1.45 -10.12 -6.19
CA LEU A 26 2.41 -9.42 -5.34
C LEU A 26 3.33 -10.37 -4.57
N SER A 27 4.60 -9.99 -4.47
CA SER A 27 5.59 -10.70 -3.66
C SER A 27 5.17 -10.78 -2.18
N GLU A 28 5.79 -11.70 -1.44
CA GLU A 28 5.61 -11.75 0.02
C GLU A 28 6.05 -10.44 0.67
N CYS A 29 5.23 -9.96 1.62
CA CYS A 29 5.44 -8.69 2.29
C CYS A 29 5.08 -8.82 3.78
N ILE A 30 5.93 -8.29 4.66
CA ILE A 30 5.58 -8.15 6.07
C ILE A 30 4.68 -6.93 6.23
N VAL A 31 3.45 -7.15 6.67
CA VAL A 31 2.52 -6.06 7.01
C VAL A 31 2.49 -5.87 8.52
N ASN A 32 2.79 -4.65 8.98
CA ASN A 32 2.86 -4.33 10.40
C ASN A 32 2.20 -2.98 10.74
N MET A 33 2.20 -2.65 12.02
CA MET A 33 1.83 -1.31 12.50
C MET A 33 3.04 -0.58 13.07
N SER A 34 3.29 0.63 12.58
CA SER A 34 4.37 1.49 13.05
C SER A 34 3.97 2.96 12.94
N ARG A 35 4.30 3.76 13.95
CA ARG A 35 4.06 5.21 13.92
C ARG A 35 5.15 5.89 13.11
N HIS A 36 4.74 6.64 12.09
CA HIS A 36 5.62 7.50 11.31
C HIS A 36 5.00 8.90 11.20
N GLY A 37 5.75 9.93 11.58
CA GLY A 37 5.24 11.30 11.57
C GLY A 37 4.90 11.75 10.15
N GLY A 38 3.66 12.18 9.92
CA GLY A 38 3.23 12.77 8.65
C GLY A 38 2.82 11.77 7.55
N ALA A 39 2.68 10.48 7.84
CA ALA A 39 2.20 9.48 6.86
C ALA A 39 1.16 8.52 7.48
N PHE A 40 0.19 8.10 6.66
CA PHE A 40 -0.84 7.12 7.04
C PHE A 40 -0.31 5.68 6.93
N GLY A 41 0.67 5.45 6.04
CA GLY A 41 1.40 4.22 5.88
C GLY A 41 2.71 4.48 5.14
N PHE A 42 3.54 3.46 5.00
CA PHE A 42 4.71 3.48 4.11
C PHE A 42 5.11 2.08 3.66
N PHE A 43 5.63 2.02 2.43
CA PHE A 43 6.31 0.87 1.86
C PHE A 43 7.84 0.99 2.00
N ALA A 44 8.49 -0.11 2.40
CA ALA A 44 9.93 -0.26 2.41
C ALA A 44 10.35 -1.50 1.61
N ALA A 45 10.95 -1.25 0.44
CA ALA A 45 11.49 -2.32 -0.39
C ALA A 45 12.69 -3.01 0.28
N ASN A 46 12.77 -4.34 0.13
CA ASN A 46 13.94 -5.11 0.49
C ASN A 46 14.40 -4.96 1.96
N ARG A 47 13.44 -4.76 2.86
CA ARG A 47 13.67 -4.33 4.24
C ARG A 47 14.23 -5.45 5.12
N TRP A 48 13.77 -6.67 4.90
CA TRP A 48 14.13 -7.82 5.72
C TRP A 48 14.98 -8.80 4.91
N ARG A 49 15.90 -9.46 5.61
CA ARG A 49 16.76 -10.49 5.04
C ARG A 49 16.60 -11.73 5.91
N GLY A 50 16.18 -12.83 5.30
CA GLY A 50 16.15 -14.12 5.98
C GLY A 50 17.56 -14.62 6.27
N ASP A 51 17.71 -15.35 7.36
CA ASP A 51 18.94 -16.05 7.71
C ASP A 51 18.91 -17.44 7.06
N GLY A 52 19.68 -17.64 5.98
CA GLY A 52 19.69 -18.90 5.22
C GLY A 52 20.59 -18.88 3.97
N GLN A 53 20.75 -20.03 3.31
CA GLN A 53 21.54 -20.15 2.06
C GLN A 53 20.91 -19.37 0.90
N GLU A 54 19.57 -19.27 0.87
CA GLU A 54 18.84 -18.34 0.02
C GLU A 54 18.54 -17.08 0.84
N LYS A 55 19.23 -15.98 0.55
CA LYS A 55 18.95 -14.67 1.15
C LYS A 55 17.59 -14.18 0.65
N LYS A 56 16.50 -14.70 1.21
CA LYS A 56 15.15 -14.22 0.90
C LYS A 56 15.06 -12.78 1.40
N VAL A 57 14.82 -11.87 0.46
CA VAL A 57 14.62 -10.47 0.75
C VAL A 57 13.11 -10.23 0.77
N VAL A 58 12.61 -9.64 1.84
CA VAL A 58 11.17 -9.44 2.05
C VAL A 58 10.88 -7.95 2.19
N HIS A 59 9.84 -7.50 1.50
CA HIS A 59 9.36 -6.12 1.58
C HIS A 59 8.59 -5.88 2.89
N GLU A 60 8.39 -4.62 3.24
CA GLU A 60 7.57 -4.24 4.39
C GLU A 60 6.54 -3.19 4.01
N ILE A 61 5.30 -3.36 4.48
CA ILE A 61 4.29 -2.31 4.52
C ILE A 61 3.97 -2.04 5.99
N SER A 62 4.09 -0.79 6.38
CA SER A 62 3.76 -0.32 7.73
C SER A 62 2.54 0.58 7.66
N ILE A 63 1.49 0.27 8.42
CA ILE A 63 0.32 1.14 8.57
C ILE A 63 0.44 1.91 9.89
N ASN A 64 0.17 3.21 9.87
CA ASN A 64 0.23 4.02 11.06
C ASN A 64 -1.06 3.83 11.90
N PRO A 65 -0.97 3.26 13.11
CA PRO A 65 -2.14 2.91 13.91
C PRO A 65 -2.94 4.13 14.38
N ASP A 66 -2.35 5.34 14.37
CA ASP A 66 -3.06 6.56 14.75
C ASP A 66 -4.14 6.96 13.73
N PHE A 67 -4.11 6.38 12.51
CA PHE A 67 -5.12 6.60 11.46
C PHE A 67 -6.16 5.48 11.34
N MET A 68 -6.01 4.40 12.12
CA MET A 68 -6.99 3.30 12.18
C MET A 68 -8.23 3.65 13.00
N ASN A 69 -8.33 4.88 13.51
CA ASN A 69 -9.56 5.41 14.11
C ASN A 69 -10.58 5.91 13.06
N ARG A 70 -10.20 5.92 11.78
CA ARG A 70 -11.09 6.19 10.65
C ARG A 70 -11.88 4.93 10.27
N GLU A 71 -12.89 5.10 9.41
CA GLU A 71 -13.64 3.99 8.83
C GLU A 71 -12.71 2.94 8.22
N ASP A 72 -13.08 1.66 8.31
CA ASP A 72 -12.21 0.56 7.85
C ASP A 72 -11.80 0.72 6.39
N ARG A 73 -12.76 1.12 5.54
CA ARG A 73 -12.55 1.41 4.13
C ARG A 73 -11.44 2.45 3.89
N ASP A 74 -11.32 3.45 4.75
CA ASP A 74 -10.33 4.51 4.59
C ASP A 74 -8.92 4.03 4.89
N TRP A 75 -8.72 3.34 6.01
CA TRP A 75 -7.38 2.86 6.36
C TRP A 75 -6.98 1.63 5.51
N HIS A 76 -7.94 0.80 5.08
CA HIS A 76 -7.70 -0.24 4.06
C HIS A 76 -7.23 0.38 2.73
N SER A 77 -7.78 1.53 2.33
CA SER A 77 -7.33 2.19 1.11
C SER A 77 -5.87 2.67 1.20
N THR A 78 -5.38 2.92 2.42
CA THR A 78 -3.96 3.19 2.68
C THR A 78 -3.12 1.93 2.49
N LEU A 79 -3.58 0.78 2.99
CA LEU A 79 -2.91 -0.50 2.73
C LEU A 79 -2.77 -0.76 1.22
N VAL A 80 -3.86 -0.60 0.47
CA VAL A 80 -3.86 -0.81 -0.99
C VAL A 80 -2.98 0.22 -1.74
N HIS A 81 -2.88 1.45 -1.23
CA HIS A 81 -1.92 2.44 -1.73
C HIS A 81 -0.48 1.93 -1.60
N GLU A 82 -0.10 1.45 -0.42
CA GLU A 82 1.25 0.90 -0.20
C GLU A 82 1.48 -0.39 -1.01
N MET A 83 0.45 -1.21 -1.24
CA MET A 83 0.52 -2.36 -2.15
C MET A 83 0.77 -1.94 -3.61
N CYS A 84 0.35 -0.75 -4.03
CA CYS A 84 0.70 -0.21 -5.36
C CYS A 84 2.18 0.17 -5.45
N HIS A 85 2.80 0.60 -4.35
CA HIS A 85 4.26 0.76 -4.30
C HIS A 85 4.98 -0.58 -4.43
N LEU A 86 4.52 -1.60 -3.70
CA LEU A 86 5.05 -2.96 -3.83
C LEU A 86 4.91 -3.48 -5.27
N TRP A 87 3.73 -3.37 -5.87
CA TRP A 87 3.51 -3.77 -7.27
C TRP A 87 4.50 -3.08 -8.22
N GLN A 88 4.75 -1.79 -8.02
CA GLN A 88 5.70 -1.07 -8.86
C GLN A 88 7.14 -1.52 -8.61
N GLU A 89 7.51 -1.91 -7.39
CA GLU A 89 8.82 -2.49 -7.09
C GLU A 89 8.98 -3.86 -7.79
N ASP A 90 7.95 -4.71 -7.75
CA ASP A 90 7.98 -6.06 -8.34
C ASP A 90 7.98 -6.04 -9.88
N PHE A 91 7.15 -5.19 -10.49
CA PHE A 91 6.81 -5.26 -11.92
C PHE A 91 7.10 -3.99 -12.70
N GLY A 92 7.52 -2.93 -12.01
CA GLY A 92 7.58 -1.59 -12.54
C GLY A 92 8.97 -0.97 -12.51
N ARG A 93 8.96 0.37 -12.55
CA ARG A 93 10.14 1.22 -12.49
C ARG A 93 9.84 2.37 -11.53
N PRO A 94 10.07 2.18 -10.22
CA PRO A 94 9.92 3.25 -9.26
C PRO A 94 10.87 4.41 -9.61
N SER A 95 10.45 5.61 -9.25
CA SER A 95 11.28 6.80 -9.43
C SER A 95 12.21 6.99 -8.23
N ARG A 96 12.80 8.18 -8.08
CA ARG A 96 13.47 8.56 -6.82
C ARG A 96 12.53 8.39 -5.63
N GLY A 97 13.10 8.13 -4.45
CA GLY A 97 12.34 7.88 -3.22
C GLY A 97 11.21 8.90 -2.98
N GLY A 98 10.02 8.38 -2.71
CA GLY A 98 8.79 9.16 -2.44
C GLY A 98 8.13 9.82 -3.65
N TYR A 99 8.64 9.65 -4.88
CA TYR A 99 7.99 10.20 -6.07
C TYR A 99 7.02 9.21 -6.71
N HIS A 100 5.76 9.61 -6.82
CA HIS A 100 4.69 8.87 -7.47
C HIS A 100 4.65 9.23 -8.95
N ASN A 101 5.12 8.33 -9.81
CA ASN A 101 5.10 8.53 -11.26
C ASN A 101 3.79 8.03 -11.90
N SER A 102 3.66 8.21 -13.21
CA SER A 102 2.45 7.82 -13.94
C SER A 102 2.17 6.33 -13.88
N GLN A 103 3.20 5.46 -13.86
CA GLN A 103 3.00 4.01 -13.79
C GLN A 103 2.35 3.60 -12.48
N TRP A 104 2.81 4.15 -11.36
CA TRP A 104 2.16 3.93 -10.06
C TRP A 104 0.74 4.50 -10.05
N ALA A 105 0.55 5.70 -10.61
CA ALA A 105 -0.76 6.35 -10.65
C ALA A 105 -1.78 5.55 -11.49
N ASP A 106 -1.34 4.98 -12.60
CA ASP A 106 -2.19 4.13 -13.46
C ASP A 106 -2.56 2.84 -12.73
N LYS A 107 -1.65 2.25 -11.94
CA LYS A 107 -1.97 1.08 -11.10
C LYS A 107 -2.99 1.41 -10.03
N MET A 108 -2.84 2.54 -9.32
CA MET A 108 -3.82 3.01 -8.34
C MET A 108 -5.24 3.07 -8.95
N ILE A 109 -5.36 3.68 -10.13
CA ILE A 109 -6.64 3.79 -10.84
C ILE A 109 -7.20 2.40 -11.20
N GLN A 110 -6.35 1.49 -11.69
CA GLN A 110 -6.76 0.12 -12.01
C GLN A 110 -7.32 -0.64 -10.81
N VAL A 111 -6.79 -0.38 -9.60
CA VAL A 111 -7.25 -1.01 -8.36
C VAL A 111 -8.38 -0.23 -7.68
N GLY A 112 -8.87 0.86 -8.27
CA GLY A 112 -10.03 1.62 -7.78
C GLY A 112 -9.71 2.79 -6.86
N LEU A 113 -8.46 3.25 -6.82
CA LEU A 113 -8.04 4.44 -6.07
C LEU A 113 -7.61 5.54 -7.04
N MET A 114 -8.10 6.78 -6.89
CA MET A 114 -7.68 7.90 -7.72
C MET A 114 -6.58 8.70 -7.02
N PRO A 115 -5.35 8.73 -7.55
CA PRO A 115 -4.29 9.57 -7.01
C PRO A 115 -4.61 11.05 -7.13
N SER A 116 -4.32 11.81 -6.07
CA SER A 116 -4.52 13.26 -6.02
C SER A 116 -3.56 13.91 -5.03
N ASP A 117 -2.92 15.02 -5.40
CA ASP A 117 -2.12 15.85 -4.49
C ASP A 117 -2.98 16.63 -3.49
N THR A 118 -4.27 16.79 -3.76
CA THR A 118 -5.24 17.44 -2.86
C THR A 118 -6.09 16.44 -2.08
N GLY A 119 -6.06 15.16 -2.46
CA GLY A 119 -7.03 14.15 -1.97
C GLY A 119 -8.43 14.29 -2.57
N GLU A 120 -8.63 15.23 -3.50
CA GLU A 120 -9.92 15.55 -4.11
C GLU A 120 -9.84 15.52 -5.64
N ALA A 121 -11.01 15.54 -6.29
CA ALA A 121 -11.10 15.61 -7.74
C ALA A 121 -10.39 16.85 -8.31
N GLY A 122 -9.69 16.69 -9.42
CA GLY A 122 -8.95 17.76 -10.10
C GLY A 122 -7.52 17.98 -9.60
N GLY A 123 -7.07 17.27 -8.56
CA GLY A 123 -5.67 17.25 -8.13
C GLY A 123 -4.75 16.55 -9.13
N LYS A 124 -3.45 16.77 -8.97
CA LYS A 124 -2.41 16.10 -9.76
C LYS A 124 -2.30 14.64 -9.34
N ARG A 125 -2.12 13.76 -10.32
CA ARG A 125 -2.00 12.31 -10.09
C ARG A 125 -0.58 11.84 -9.77
N THR A 126 0.43 12.69 -9.94
CA THR A 126 1.85 12.36 -9.82
C THR A 126 2.61 13.45 -9.08
N GLY A 127 3.62 13.09 -8.29
CA GLY A 127 4.38 14.05 -7.50
C GLY A 127 5.06 13.44 -6.27
N GLN A 128 5.71 14.29 -5.48
CA GLN A 128 6.41 13.89 -4.25
C GLN A 128 5.44 13.65 -3.08
N SER A 129 4.25 14.23 -3.14
CA SER A 129 3.22 14.14 -2.11
C SER A 129 1.90 13.90 -2.82
N ILE A 130 1.51 12.64 -2.91
CA ILE A 130 0.29 12.20 -3.56
C ILE A 130 -0.43 11.31 -2.55
N THR A 131 -1.70 11.63 -2.33
CA THR A 131 -2.64 10.76 -1.61
C THR A 131 -3.65 10.26 -2.63
N HIS A 132 -4.83 9.82 -2.19
CA HIS A 132 -5.90 9.37 -3.06
C HIS A 132 -7.27 9.62 -2.46
N TYR A 133 -8.28 9.53 -3.33
CA TYR A 133 -9.65 9.25 -2.94
C TYR A 133 -10.12 7.95 -3.59
N ILE A 134 -11.12 7.32 -2.99
CA ILE A 134 -11.66 6.06 -3.50
C ILE A 134 -12.57 6.35 -4.70
N ILE A 135 -12.40 5.60 -5.79
CA ILE A 135 -13.26 5.70 -6.98
C ILE A 135 -14.58 4.99 -6.67
N PRO A 136 -15.74 5.68 -6.68
CA PRO A 136 -17.02 5.03 -6.44
C PRO A 136 -17.30 3.92 -7.47
N GLY A 137 -17.67 2.73 -7.01
CA GLY A 137 -17.87 1.53 -7.82
C GLY A 137 -16.58 0.92 -8.39
N GLY A 138 -15.41 1.44 -8.02
CA GLY A 138 -14.10 0.92 -8.43
C GLY A 138 -13.78 -0.43 -7.80
N LYS A 139 -12.73 -1.09 -8.29
CA LYS A 139 -12.36 -2.45 -7.83
C LYS A 139 -12.14 -2.55 -6.32
N PHE A 140 -11.61 -1.50 -5.69
CA PHE A 140 -11.43 -1.45 -4.24
C PHE A 140 -12.73 -1.58 -3.44
N GLU A 141 -13.88 -1.21 -4.02
CA GLU A 141 -15.19 -1.29 -3.36
C GLU A 141 -15.99 -2.57 -3.67
N GLN A 142 -15.47 -3.46 -4.49
CA GLN A 142 -16.14 -4.71 -4.91
C GLN A 142 -15.66 -5.88 -4.07
#